data_AF-A0A5J4SMD3-F1
#
_entry.id   AF-A0A5J4SMD3-F1
#
_cell.length_a   1.000
_cell.length_b   1.000
_cell.length_c   1.000
_cell.angle_alpha   90.00
_cell.angle_beta   90.00
_cell.angle_gamma   90.00
#
_symmetry.space_group_name_H-M   'P 1'
#
loop_
_entity.id
_entity.type
_entity.pdbx_description
1 polymer ?
#
loop_
_entity_poly.entity_id
_entity_poly.type
_entity_poly.pdbx_seq_one_letter_code
_entity_poly.pdbx_strand_id
1 'polypeptide(L)'
;MEYANMQSLEKATNALEFLSHLHNHNLVHCNIKPSNILFSQIEEIDIFIPKICDFAMSMEMEMMKTSIEIGGTPFFHPPEVRNRKGNYDGGVDIWGLVKDQKEELIQMYLKSKMHVDD
;
A
#
# COMPACT_ATOMS: atom_id res chain seq x y z
N MET A 1 9.64 17.98 15.60
CA MET A 1 8.54 17.97 14.62
C MET A 1 9.06 17.62 13.23
N GLU A 2 10.07 18.33 12.72
CA GLU A 2 10.65 18.07 11.38
C GLU A 2 11.27 16.66 11.21
N TYR A 3 12.02 16.20 12.22
CA TYR A 3 12.65 14.86 12.20
C TYR A 3 11.64 13.70 12.20
N ALA A 4 10.57 13.81 12.99
CA ALA A 4 9.50 12.80 13.05
C ALA A 4 8.72 12.71 11.72
N ASN A 5 8.54 13.84 11.03
CA ASN A 5 7.92 13.86 9.71
C ASN A 5 8.81 13.17 8.67
N MET A 6 10.13 13.40 8.72
CA MET A 6 11.09 12.74 7.83
C MET A 6 11.10 11.22 8.00
N GLN A 7 11.10 10.71 9.23
CA GLN A 7 10.99 9.26 9.48
C GLN A 7 9.65 8.67 9.00
N SER A 8 8.56 9.42 9.15
CA SER A 8 7.24 8.99 8.66
C SER A 8 7.21 8.90 7.13
N LEU A 9 7.86 9.86 6.47
CA LEU A 9 8.03 9.92 5.02
C LEU A 9 8.82 8.73 4.47
N GLU A 10 9.92 8.39 5.13
CA GLU A 10 10.79 7.28 4.78
C GLU A 10 10.05 5.95 4.89
N LYS A 11 9.34 5.72 6.01
CA LYS A 11 8.50 4.53 6.23
C LYS A 11 7.47 4.34 5.12
N ALA A 12 6.80 5.42 4.71
CA ALA A 12 5.81 5.36 3.66
C ALA A 12 6.42 5.12 2.27
N THR A 13 7.55 5.75 1.97
CA THR A 13 8.29 5.55 0.72
C THR A 13 8.70 4.09 0.57
N ASN A 14 9.31 3.51 1.60
CA ASN A 14 9.72 2.11 1.59
C ASN A 14 8.53 1.14 1.44
N ALA A 15 7.38 1.46 2.04
CA ALA A 15 6.16 0.67 1.88
C ALA A 15 5.62 0.75 0.43
N LEU A 16 5.65 1.93 -0.20
CA LEU A 16 5.25 2.10 -1.60
C LEU A 16 6.18 1.37 -2.57
N GLU A 17 7.49 1.38 -2.32
CA GLU A 17 8.45 0.61 -3.11
C GLU A 17 8.18 -0.89 -3.04
N PHE A 18 7.88 -1.40 -1.84
CA PHE A 18 7.46 -2.79 -1.67
C PHE A 18 6.18 -3.11 -2.45
N LEU A 19 5.15 -2.26 -2.36
CA LEU A 19 3.90 -2.46 -3.09
C LEU A 19 4.10 -2.41 -4.61
N SER A 20 4.92 -1.48 -5.08
CA SER A 20 5.32 -1.39 -6.49
C SER A 20 5.98 -2.68 -6.96
N HIS A 21 6.89 -3.25 -6.15
CA HIS A 21 7.51 -4.54 -6.45
C HIS A 21 6.48 -5.66 -6.52
N LEU A 22 5.55 -5.73 -5.56
CA LEU A 22 4.48 -6.75 -5.53
C LEU A 22 3.59 -6.68 -6.78
N HIS A 23 3.14 -5.46 -7.12
CA HIS A 23 2.27 -5.20 -8.27
C HIS A 23 2.96 -5.53 -9.60
N ASN A 24 4.26 -5.22 -9.72
CA ASN A 24 5.07 -5.60 -10.89
C ASN A 24 5.23 -7.13 -11.05
N HIS A 25 5.01 -7.90 -9.98
CA HIS A 25 4.97 -9.36 -10.00
C HIS A 25 3.52 -9.90 -10.09
N ASN A 26 2.58 -9.09 -10.56
CA ASN A 26 1.17 -9.43 -10.76
C ASN A 26 0.44 -9.87 -9.48
N LEU A 27 0.89 -9.43 -8.31
CA LEU A 27 0.28 -9.79 -7.03
C LEU A 27 -0.25 -8.54 -6.32
N VAL A 28 -1.45 -8.61 -5.78
CA VAL A 28 -2.08 -7.57 -4.95
C VAL A 28 -2.25 -8.12 -3.55
N HIS A 29 -1.88 -7.35 -2.52
CA HIS A 29 -1.93 -7.84 -1.14
C HIS A 29 -3.37 -7.93 -0.60
N CYS A 30 -4.24 -6.99 -0.98
CA CYS A 30 -5.67 -6.90 -0.64
C CYS A 30 -6.02 -6.65 0.84
N ASN A 31 -5.02 -6.55 1.72
CA ASN A 31 -5.23 -6.40 3.17
C ASN A 31 -4.17 -5.50 3.82
N ILE A 32 -3.74 -4.47 3.10
CA ILE A 32 -2.84 -3.45 3.66
C ILE A 32 -3.57 -2.63 4.72
N LYS A 33 -2.99 -2.62 5.93
CA LYS A 33 -3.44 -1.89 7.11
C LYS A 33 -2.28 -1.76 8.10
N PRO A 34 -2.33 -0.82 9.08
CA PRO A 34 -1.23 -0.61 10.02
C PRO A 34 -0.78 -1.88 10.76
N SER A 35 -1.70 -2.76 11.15
CA SER A 35 -1.34 -4.01 11.86
C SER A 35 -0.56 -5.01 11.01
N ASN A 36 -0.59 -4.85 9.67
CA ASN A 36 0.07 -5.74 8.72
C ASN A 36 1.37 -5.14 8.15
N ILE A 37 1.74 -3.93 8.58
CA ILE A 37 3.01 -3.28 8.27
C ILE A 37 3.85 -3.27 9.54
N LEU A 38 4.78 -4.21 9.62
CA LEU A 38 5.74 -4.32 10.72
C LEU A 38 6.92 -3.39 10.44
N PHE A 39 7.62 -2.95 11.47
CA PHE A 39 8.85 -2.17 11.31
C PHE A 39 9.99 -2.89 11.99
N SER A 40 11.07 -3.17 11.26
CA SER A 40 12.35 -3.56 11.85
C SER A 40 13.23 -2.33 11.96
N GLN A 41 13.73 -2.05 13.16
CA GLN A 41 14.72 -1.01 13.40
C GLN A 41 16.12 -1.59 13.18
N ILE A 42 16.96 -0.86 12.45
CA ILE A 42 18.41 -1.10 12.44
C ILE A 42 19.00 -0.12 13.47
N GLU A 43 19.37 -0.65 14.64
CA GLU A 43 19.77 0.15 15.81
C GLU A 43 20.98 1.06 15.51
N GLU A 44 21.86 0.66 14.59
CA GLU A 44 23.09 1.38 14.28
C GLU A 44 22.87 2.67 13.46
N ILE A 45 21.74 2.81 12.76
CA ILE A 45 21.50 3.91 11.80
C ILE A 45 20.13 4.57 11.93
N ASP A 46 19.34 4.21 12.95
CA ASP A 46 17.97 4.72 13.21
C ASP A 46 17.03 4.67 11.98
N ILE A 47 17.20 3.65 11.14
CA ILE A 47 16.36 3.39 9.96
C ILE A 47 15.29 2.37 10.32
N PHE A 48 14.05 2.66 9.92
CA PHE A 48 12.92 1.74 10.02
C PHE A 48 12.57 1.15 8.66
N ILE A 49 12.77 -0.16 8.52
CA ILE A 49 12.41 -0.89 7.31
C ILE A 49 11.01 -1.49 7.50
N PRO A 50 10.00 -1.08 6.69
CA PRO A 50 8.71 -1.72 6.71
C PRO A 50 8.81 -3.15 6.17
N LYS A 51 8.12 -4.07 6.86
CA LYS A 51 7.94 -5.46 6.46
C LYS A 51 6.45 -5.73 6.39
N ILE A 52 5.95 -5.98 5.20
CA ILE A 52 4.53 -6.32 4.99
C ILE A 52 4.32 -7.81 5.28
N CYS A 53 3.24 -8.14 5.97
CA CYS A 53 2.89 -9.50 6.36
C CYS A 53 1.40 -9.79 6.12
N ASP A 54 1.01 -11.07 6.28
CA ASP A 54 -0.38 -11.56 6.13
C ASP A 54 -0.92 -11.52 4.68
N PHE A 55 -0.29 -12.32 3.82
CA PHE A 55 -0.66 -12.53 2.42
C PHE A 55 -1.85 -13.48 2.22
N ALA A 56 -2.57 -13.86 3.27
CA ALA A 56 -3.65 -14.84 3.18
C ALA A 56 -4.79 -14.39 2.25
N MET A 57 -4.95 -13.07 2.08
CA MET A 57 -5.98 -12.44 1.24
C MET A 57 -5.45 -11.99 -0.13
N SER A 58 -4.17 -12.22 -0.41
CA SER A 58 -3.53 -11.72 -1.63
C SER A 58 -4.08 -12.43 -2.86
N MET A 59 -4.09 -11.71 -3.97
CA MET A 59 -4.71 -12.16 -5.21
C MET A 59 -3.91 -11.71 -6.43
N GLU A 60 -3.88 -12.55 -7.46
CA GLU A 60 -3.28 -12.20 -8.74
C GLU A 60 -4.04 -11.08 -9.43
N MET A 61 -3.30 -10.18 -10.09
CA MET A 61 -3.89 -9.00 -10.74
C MET A 61 -4.89 -9.33 -11.84
N GLU A 62 -4.78 -10.50 -12.47
CA GLU A 62 -5.76 -10.98 -13.44
C GLU A 62 -7.10 -11.37 -12.77
N MET A 63 -7.04 -12.02 -11.60
CA MET A 63 -8.23 -12.36 -10.82
C MET A 63 -8.93 -11.12 -10.28
N MET A 64 -8.17 -10.06 -9.94
CA MET A 64 -8.73 -8.77 -9.50
C MET A 64 -9.67 -8.15 -10.55
N LYS A 65 -9.40 -8.37 -11.85
CA LYS A 65 -10.19 -7.79 -12.94
C LYS A 65 -11.60 -8.38 -13.03
N THR A 66 -11.72 -9.67 -12.72
CA THR A 66 -12.98 -10.42 -12.85
C THR A 66 -13.70 -10.62 -11.53
N SER A 67 -13.01 -10.44 -10.41
CA SER A 67 -13.57 -10.58 -9.06
C SER A 67 -14.56 -9.47 -8.75
N ILE A 68 -15.69 -9.86 -8.15
CA ILE A 68 -16.68 -8.92 -7.59
C ILE A 68 -16.46 -8.69 -6.08
N GLU A 69 -15.80 -9.64 -5.41
CA GLU A 69 -15.50 -9.61 -3.98
C GLU A 69 -14.00 -9.70 -3.75
N ILE A 70 -13.48 -8.84 -2.87
CA ILE A 70 -12.08 -8.81 -2.45
C ILE A 70 -12.05 -9.07 -0.94
N GLY A 71 -11.15 -9.95 -0.51
CA GLY A 71 -10.91 -10.26 0.90
C GLY A 71 -10.30 -9.10 1.68
N GLY A 72 -9.82 -9.37 2.89
CA GLY A 72 -9.20 -8.36 3.75
C GLY A 72 -10.19 -7.64 4.67
N THR A 73 -9.77 -6.52 5.24
CA THR A 73 -10.48 -5.82 6.30
C THR A 73 -11.41 -4.73 5.74
N PRO A 74 -12.76 -4.84 5.83
CA PRO A 74 -13.69 -3.96 5.11
C PRO A 74 -13.52 -2.46 5.36
N PHE A 75 -13.08 -2.08 6.57
CA PHE A 75 -12.80 -0.68 6.91
C PHE A 75 -11.75 -0.03 5.98
N PHE A 76 -10.77 -0.84 5.55
CA PHE A 76 -9.66 -0.44 4.68
C PHE A 76 -9.97 -0.62 3.19
N HIS A 77 -11.15 -1.09 2.81
CA HIS A 77 -11.48 -1.22 1.39
C HIS A 77 -11.67 0.15 0.72
N PRO A 78 -11.23 0.33 -0.53
CA PRO A 78 -11.55 1.51 -1.31
C PRO A 78 -13.01 1.53 -1.77
N PRO A 79 -13.55 2.69 -2.18
CA PRO A 79 -14.95 2.82 -2.57
C PRO A 79 -15.34 1.94 -3.76
N GLU A 80 -14.46 1.68 -4.71
CA GLU A 80 -14.71 0.80 -5.85
C GLU A 80 -14.98 -0.65 -5.42
N VAL A 81 -14.26 -1.15 -4.40
CA VAL A 81 -14.48 -2.48 -3.81
C VAL A 81 -15.79 -2.48 -3.01
N ARG A 82 -16.04 -1.45 -2.19
CA ARG A 82 -17.29 -1.35 -1.40
C ARG A 82 -18.54 -1.30 -2.29
N ASN A 83 -18.43 -0.61 -3.43
CA ASN A 83 -19.49 -0.46 -4.41
C ASN A 83 -19.55 -1.64 -5.40
N ARG A 84 -18.71 -2.66 -5.23
CA ARG A 84 -18.67 -3.87 -6.06
C ARG A 84 -18.55 -3.56 -7.56
N LYS A 85 -17.73 -2.57 -7.91
CA LYS A 85 -17.58 -2.11 -9.30
C LYS A 85 -16.91 -3.15 -10.22
N GLY A 86 -16.18 -4.12 -9.64
CA GLY A 86 -15.34 -5.04 -10.39
C GLY A 86 -14.14 -4.34 -11.06
N ASN A 87 -13.38 -5.09 -11.86
CA ASN A 87 -12.22 -4.58 -12.59
C ASN A 87 -11.21 -3.84 -11.70
N TYR A 88 -10.84 -4.45 -10.57
CA TYR A 88 -9.93 -3.88 -9.58
C TYR A 88 -8.46 -4.08 -9.97
N ASP A 89 -7.55 -3.36 -9.32
CA ASP A 89 -6.11 -3.45 -9.51
C ASP A 89 -5.32 -3.20 -8.21
N GLY A 90 -4.01 -2.98 -8.32
CA GLY A 90 -3.13 -2.66 -7.18
C GLY A 90 -3.51 -1.41 -6.40
N GLY A 91 -4.40 -0.55 -6.92
CA GLY A 91 -4.94 0.61 -6.22
C GLY A 91 -5.62 0.28 -4.89
N VAL A 92 -6.10 -0.96 -4.73
CA VAL A 92 -6.65 -1.48 -3.46
C VAL A 92 -5.62 -1.37 -2.32
N ASP A 93 -4.35 -1.72 -2.58
CA ASP A 93 -3.29 -1.67 -1.58
C ASP A 93 -2.87 -0.23 -1.27
N ILE A 94 -2.83 0.61 -2.31
CA ILE A 94 -2.48 2.03 -2.17
C ILE A 94 -3.50 2.73 -1.28
N TRP A 95 -4.79 2.46 -1.50
CA TRP A 95 -5.85 2.96 -0.62
C TRP A 95 -5.67 2.46 0.82
N GLY A 96 -5.40 1.17 1.02
CA GLY A 96 -5.18 0.60 2.35
C GLY A 96 -4.04 1.29 3.11
N LEU A 97 -2.95 1.62 2.42
CA LEU A 97 -1.80 2.31 3.01
C LEU A 97 -2.13 3.72 3.50
N VAL A 98 -2.95 4.45 2.75
CA VAL A 98 -3.28 5.87 3.02
C VAL A 98 -4.60 6.06 3.76
N LYS A 99 -5.44 5.03 3.89
CA LYS A 99 -6.78 5.17 4.48
C LYS A 99 -6.75 5.64 5.93
N ASP A 100 -5.68 5.28 6.64
CA ASP A 100 -5.44 5.65 8.04
C ASP A 100 -4.32 6.70 8.21
N GLN A 101 -3.62 7.05 7.11
CA GLN A 101 -2.53 8.03 7.13
C GLN A 101 -2.98 9.32 6.45
N LYS A 102 -2.66 10.46 7.05
CA LYS A 102 -3.09 11.79 6.58
C LYS A 102 -2.75 12.01 5.09
N GLU A 103 -3.51 12.89 4.44
CA GLU A 103 -3.49 13.25 3.00
C GLU A 103 -2.10 13.44 2.36
N GLU A 104 -1.07 13.70 3.14
CA GLU A 104 0.32 13.91 2.73
C GLU A 104 0.92 12.72 1.97
N LEU A 105 0.58 11.48 2.30
CA LEU A 105 1.12 10.29 1.61
C LEU A 105 0.52 10.04 0.22
N ILE A 106 -0.76 10.41 0.04
CA ILE A 106 -1.44 10.32 -1.26
C ILE A 106 -0.74 11.24 -2.27
N GLN A 107 -0.39 12.45 -1.84
CA GLN A 107 0.30 13.43 -2.68
C GLN A 107 1.71 12.96 -3.09
N MET A 108 2.40 12.20 -2.24
CA MET A 108 3.70 11.62 -2.59
C MET A 108 3.58 10.48 -3.62
N TYR A 109 2.66 9.54 -3.42
CA TYR A 109 2.45 8.46 -4.38
C TYR A 109 2.13 9.00 -5.77
N LEU A 110 1.23 9.99 -5.86
CA LEU A 110 0.90 10.65 -7.11
C LEU A 110 2.13 11.32 -7.75
N LYS A 111 2.97 12.00 -6.97
CA LYS A 111 4.25 12.57 -7.46
C LYS A 111 5.20 11.51 -7.99
N SER A 112 5.31 10.36 -7.33
CA SER A 112 6.18 9.25 -7.78
C SER A 112 5.73 8.62 -9.09
N LYS A 113 4.43 8.68 -9.41
CA LYS A 113 3.86 8.20 -10.69
C LYS A 113 3.90 9.24 -11.80
N MET A 114 4.10 10.52 -11.49
CA MET A 114 4.27 11.61 -12.47
C MET A 114 5.72 11.81 -12.93
N HIS A 115 6.64 10.88 -12.63
CA HIS A 115 8.01 10.86 -13.16
C HIS A 115 8.22 9.80 -14.26
N VAL A 116 7.15 9.48 -14.98
CA VAL A 116 7.24 8.80 -16.27
C VAL A 116 6.56 9.72 -17.28
N ASP A 117 7.37 10.61 -17.86
CA ASP A 117 7.32 11.07 -19.26
C ASP A 117 8.27 12.29 -19.35
N ASP A 118 9.41 12.05 -20.00
CA ASP A 118 10.34 13.08 -20.52
C ASP A 118 9.66 13.97 -21.58
#